data_AF-A0AAV6Z4Z4-F1
#
_entry.id   AF-A0AAV6Z4Z4-F1
#
_cell.length_a   1.000
_cell.length_b   1.000
_cell.length_c   1.000
_cell.angle_alpha   90.00
_cell.angle_beta   90.00
_cell.angle_gamma   90.00
#
_symmetry.space_group_name_H-M   'P 1'
#
loop_
_entity.id
_entity.type
_entity.pdbx_description
1 polymer ?
#
loop_
_entity_poly.entity_id
_entity_poly.type
_entity_poly.pdbx_seq_one_letter_code
_entity_poly.pdbx_strand_id
1 'polypeptide(L)'
;MVNRKTGKFSMEVKKTVDKGKRVLVMTNDYYYTDIKGTPFSLGVVLSRGHGKYFFRGNVTVEEGLHDLEHPDVSLADEWTYCNTDLHPEHRHLTQLKAIKKYLTGKEPLLQCDKELIQEVLFDAVVSAPLEAYWTSLALNKSENSDKDVEIAFLGTRTGLTRVNLFVGPEQLTYKDFLTSDDRESIYNADHFPLWYRRAAEQIPGSFVYSIPFSTGSVNRSTVVTASTAIQLLDDRKSPVVAGK
;
A
#
# COMPACT_ATOMS: atom_id res chain seq x y z
N MET A 1 -14.81 27.23 5.20
CA MET A 1 -14.07 26.95 6.46
C MET A 1 -13.90 28.19 7.31
N VAL A 2 -13.31 29.29 6.80
CA VAL A 2 -13.09 30.54 7.58
C VAL A 2 -14.38 31.09 8.22
N ASN A 3 -15.50 31.06 7.48
CA ASN A 3 -16.80 31.54 7.98
C ASN A 3 -17.50 30.56 8.96
N ARG A 4 -16.79 29.57 9.49
CA ARG A 4 -17.28 28.63 10.52
C ARG A 4 -18.60 27.93 10.18
N LYS A 5 -18.79 27.57 8.91
CA LYS A 5 -19.93 26.78 8.45
C LYS A 5 -19.55 25.31 8.34
N THR A 6 -20.50 24.42 8.57
CA THR A 6 -20.40 23.00 8.26
C THR A 6 -20.84 22.75 6.81
N GLY A 7 -20.13 21.90 6.10
CA GLY A 7 -20.48 21.57 4.73
C GLY A 7 -19.65 20.45 4.12
N LYS A 8 -20.00 20.11 2.89
CA LYS A 8 -19.27 19.17 2.05
C LYS A 8 -19.29 19.64 0.60
N PHE A 9 -18.24 19.32 -0.14
CA PHE A 9 -18.19 19.50 -1.60
C PHE A 9 -17.20 18.52 -2.21
N SER A 10 -17.30 18.29 -3.51
CA SER A 10 -16.36 17.46 -4.25
C SER A 10 -15.71 18.29 -5.34
N MET A 11 -14.43 18.06 -5.59
CA MET A 11 -13.69 18.78 -6.62
C MET A 11 -12.59 17.90 -7.23
N GLU A 12 -12.35 18.10 -8.52
CA GLU A 12 -11.17 17.56 -9.18
C GLU A 12 -9.94 18.36 -8.76
N VAL A 13 -8.90 17.66 -8.34
CA VAL A 13 -7.63 18.23 -7.88
C VAL A 13 -6.51 17.70 -8.76
N LYS A 14 -5.62 18.59 -9.16
CA LYS A 14 -4.41 18.27 -9.91
C LYS A 14 -3.20 18.43 -8.99
N LYS A 15 -2.49 17.34 -8.75
CA LYS A 15 -1.28 17.31 -7.91
C LYS A 15 -0.07 16.96 -8.76
N THR A 16 1.00 17.74 -8.64
CA THR A 16 2.29 17.42 -9.26
C THR A 16 2.94 16.22 -8.54
N VAL A 17 3.43 15.25 -9.32
CA VAL A 17 4.11 14.03 -8.86
C VAL A 17 5.38 13.80 -9.70
N ASP A 18 6.17 12.77 -9.41
CA ASP A 18 7.46 12.50 -10.07
C ASP A 18 8.39 13.72 -10.03
N LYS A 19 8.57 14.32 -8.84
CA LYS A 19 9.33 15.58 -8.66
C LYS A 19 8.90 16.71 -9.61
N GLY A 20 7.61 16.79 -9.91
CA GLY A 20 7.03 17.84 -10.77
C GLY A 20 6.94 17.48 -12.26
N LYS A 21 7.29 16.26 -12.66
CA LYS A 21 7.29 15.84 -14.06
C LYS A 21 5.94 15.34 -14.56
N ARG A 22 5.05 14.92 -13.67
CA ARG A 22 3.70 14.43 -14.01
C ARG A 22 2.64 15.10 -13.16
N VAL A 23 1.39 15.04 -13.64
CA VAL A 23 0.21 15.50 -12.91
C VAL A 23 -0.68 14.30 -12.63
N LEU A 24 -0.98 14.08 -11.35
CA LEU A 24 -2.04 13.19 -10.91
C LEU A 24 -3.33 13.99 -10.81
N VAL A 25 -4.34 13.56 -11.57
CA VAL A 25 -5.70 14.07 -11.46
C VAL A 25 -6.46 13.13 -10.53
N MET A 26 -7.09 13.67 -9.51
CA MET A 26 -7.84 12.91 -8.51
C MET A 26 -9.12 13.65 -8.12
N THR A 27 -10.16 12.90 -7.74
CA THR A 27 -11.40 13.52 -7.25
C THR A 27 -11.47 13.39 -5.74
N ASN A 28 -11.47 14.54 -5.06
CA ASN A 28 -11.51 14.60 -3.60
C ASN A 28 -12.90 14.99 -3.11
N ASP A 29 -13.38 14.28 -2.09
CA ASP A 29 -14.56 14.64 -1.30
C ASP A 29 -14.09 15.36 -0.03
N TYR A 30 -14.47 16.63 0.12
CA TYR A 30 -14.11 17.50 1.24
C TYR A 30 -15.27 17.59 2.23
N TYR A 31 -14.96 17.45 3.51
CA TYR A 31 -15.89 17.58 4.63
C TYR A 31 -15.31 18.58 5.62
N TYR A 32 -16.09 19.55 6.07
CA TYR A 32 -15.58 20.54 7.01
C TYR A 32 -16.64 20.99 8.01
N THR A 33 -16.19 21.37 9.20
CA THR A 33 -17.04 21.85 10.31
C THR A 33 -16.24 22.79 11.23
N ASP A 34 -16.93 23.58 12.04
CA ASP A 34 -16.26 24.40 13.05
C ASP A 34 -15.97 23.62 14.34
N ILE A 35 -14.95 24.04 15.08
CA ILE A 35 -14.64 23.50 16.41
C ILE A 35 -15.20 24.47 17.45
N LYS A 36 -16.26 24.05 18.14
CA LYS A 36 -16.95 24.85 19.15
C LYS A 36 -15.98 25.34 20.23
N GLY A 37 -16.14 26.58 20.65
CA GLY A 37 -15.31 27.19 21.70
C GLY A 37 -13.89 27.60 21.24
N THR A 38 -13.51 27.35 19.98
CA THR A 38 -12.22 27.79 19.42
C THR A 38 -12.44 28.59 18.14
N PRO A 39 -11.46 29.39 17.66
CA PRO A 39 -11.54 30.02 16.34
C PRO A 39 -11.27 29.05 15.17
N PHE A 40 -10.94 27.79 15.45
CA PHE A 40 -10.52 26.83 14.43
C PHE A 40 -11.69 26.09 13.77
N SER A 41 -11.45 25.57 12.57
CA SER A 41 -12.35 24.67 11.84
C SER A 41 -11.58 23.43 11.40
N LEU A 42 -12.25 22.28 11.40
CA LEU A 42 -11.69 21.01 10.96
C LEU A 42 -12.11 20.76 9.51
N GLY A 43 -11.16 20.31 8.68
CA GLY A 43 -11.41 19.83 7.32
C GLY A 43 -10.82 18.44 7.14
N VAL A 44 -11.59 17.53 6.54
CA VAL A 44 -11.17 16.17 6.19
C VAL A 44 -11.36 16.00 4.69
N VAL A 45 -10.39 15.35 4.05
CA VAL A 45 -10.37 15.12 2.60
C VAL A 45 -10.24 13.63 2.35
N LEU A 46 -11.16 13.07 1.57
CA LEU A 46 -11.10 11.67 1.16
C LEU A 46 -10.94 11.61 -0.36
N SER A 47 -9.88 10.96 -0.84
CA SER A 47 -9.79 10.63 -2.26
C SER A 47 -10.82 9.56 -2.60
N ARG A 48 -11.54 9.72 -3.71
CA ARG A 48 -12.50 8.71 -4.15
C ARG A 48 -11.83 7.39 -4.55
N GLY A 49 -10.61 7.44 -5.08
CA GLY A 49 -9.90 6.25 -5.55
C GLY A 49 -9.48 5.28 -4.44
N HIS A 50 -9.06 5.78 -3.27
CA HIS A 50 -8.50 4.93 -2.21
C HIS A 50 -8.88 5.32 -0.78
N GLY A 51 -9.56 6.45 -0.58
CA GLY A 51 -9.86 6.98 0.76
C GLY A 51 -11.32 6.82 1.20
N LYS A 52 -12.22 6.39 0.31
CA LYS A 52 -13.67 6.42 0.56
C LYS A 52 -14.24 5.14 1.17
N TYR A 53 -13.65 4.01 0.82
CA TYR A 53 -14.11 2.68 1.22
C TYR A 53 -12.93 1.85 1.67
N PHE A 54 -13.20 0.97 2.63
CA PHE A 54 -12.25 -0.03 3.04
C PHE A 54 -12.96 -1.31 3.49
N PHE A 55 -12.27 -2.44 3.38
CA PHE A 55 -12.76 -3.72 3.87
C PHE A 55 -12.32 -3.94 5.30
N ARG A 56 -13.21 -4.57 6.05
CA ARG A 56 -12.91 -5.25 7.30
C ARG A 56 -13.37 -6.68 7.16
N GLY A 57 -12.48 -7.59 7.50
CA GLY A 57 -12.78 -8.99 7.64
C GLY A 57 -12.11 -9.53 8.89
N ASN A 58 -12.59 -10.68 9.35
CA ASN A 58 -12.03 -11.35 10.51
C ASN A 58 -11.33 -12.62 10.04
N VAL A 59 -10.14 -12.85 10.58
CA VAL A 59 -9.35 -14.09 10.44
C VAL A 59 -8.91 -14.53 11.82
N THR A 60 -8.54 -15.80 11.96
CA THR A 60 -7.92 -16.26 13.20
C THR A 60 -6.51 -15.68 13.33
N VAL A 61 -6.01 -15.60 14.56
CA VAL A 61 -4.65 -15.08 14.81
C VAL A 61 -3.62 -16.04 14.22
N GLU A 62 -3.90 -17.33 14.28
CA GLU A 62 -3.06 -18.41 13.77
C GLU A 62 -2.92 -18.33 12.25
N GLU A 63 -4.03 -18.25 11.51
CA GLU A 63 -4.01 -18.09 10.04
C GLU A 63 -3.34 -16.78 9.63
N GLY A 64 -3.73 -15.68 10.28
CA GLY A 64 -3.18 -14.36 9.99
C GLY A 64 -1.66 -14.29 10.19
N LEU A 65 -1.15 -14.83 11.30
CA LEU A 65 0.29 -14.85 11.56
C LEU A 65 1.05 -15.79 10.62
N HIS A 66 0.46 -16.94 10.28
CA HIS A 66 1.06 -17.87 9.32
C HIS A 66 1.34 -17.16 7.98
N ASP A 67 0.33 -16.48 7.42
CA ASP A 67 0.47 -15.83 6.12
C ASP A 67 1.26 -14.53 6.18
N LEU A 68 1.25 -13.82 7.31
CA LEU A 68 2.04 -12.60 7.52
C LEU A 68 3.54 -12.88 7.69
N GLU A 69 3.91 -14.07 8.17
CA GLU A 69 5.31 -14.51 8.31
C GLU A 69 5.88 -15.12 7.02
N HIS A 70 5.10 -15.15 5.94
CA HIS A 70 5.52 -15.73 4.68
C HIS A 70 6.65 -14.90 4.02
N PRO A 71 7.67 -15.52 3.39
CA PRO A 71 8.83 -14.79 2.86
C PRO A 71 8.55 -13.79 1.74
N ASP A 72 7.44 -13.93 1.00
CA ASP A 72 7.04 -12.97 -0.05
C ASP A 72 6.32 -11.75 0.52
N VAL A 73 5.97 -11.75 1.82
CA VAL A 73 5.24 -10.69 2.51
C VAL A 73 6.22 -9.76 3.23
N SER A 74 5.97 -8.46 3.09
CA SER A 74 6.61 -7.42 3.88
C SER A 74 5.60 -6.40 4.37
N LEU A 75 5.91 -5.80 5.51
CA LEU A 75 5.19 -4.65 6.05
C LEU A 75 5.96 -3.39 5.69
N ALA A 76 5.24 -2.34 5.31
CA ALA A 76 5.82 -1.04 5.03
C ALA A 76 6.56 -0.48 6.26
N ASP A 77 7.82 -0.07 6.06
CA ASP A 77 8.72 0.36 7.15
C ASP A 77 8.18 1.54 7.96
N GLU A 78 7.48 2.46 7.30
CA GLU A 78 6.92 3.69 7.90
C GLU A 78 5.53 3.46 8.53
N TRP A 79 4.98 2.24 8.44
CA TRP A 79 3.68 1.91 9.01
C TRP A 79 3.82 1.54 10.49
N THR A 80 3.09 2.26 11.36
CA THR A 80 3.15 2.01 12.81
C THR A 80 1.91 1.25 13.27
N TYR A 81 2.04 -0.07 13.46
CA TYR A 81 1.00 -0.93 14.03
C TYR A 81 1.11 -0.96 15.56
N CYS A 82 2.33 -1.00 16.05
CA CYS A 82 2.69 -1.00 17.46
C CYS A 82 3.67 0.14 17.75
N ASN A 83 3.42 0.88 18.82
CA ASN A 83 4.32 1.94 19.27
C ASN A 83 5.47 1.34 20.09
N THR A 84 6.61 1.16 19.44
CA THR A 84 7.84 0.60 20.02
C THR A 84 8.74 1.65 20.69
N ASP A 85 8.43 2.94 20.56
CA ASP A 85 9.27 4.04 21.05
C ASP A 85 8.99 4.42 22.50
N LEU A 86 7.79 4.08 23.00
CA LEU A 86 7.35 4.34 24.38
C LEU A 86 8.31 3.74 25.41
N HIS A 87 8.78 2.52 25.16
CA HIS A 87 9.62 1.77 26.08
C HIS A 87 10.98 1.45 25.42
N PRO A 88 12.13 1.77 26.07
CA PRO A 88 13.45 1.49 25.51
C PRO A 88 13.66 0.01 25.13
N GLU A 89 13.01 -0.90 25.84
CA GLU A 89 13.07 -2.34 25.59
C GLU A 89 12.37 -2.77 24.30
N HIS A 90 11.49 -1.95 23.70
CA HIS A 90 10.77 -2.30 22.47
C HIS A 90 11.39 -1.66 21.22
N ARG A 91 12.28 -0.68 21.35
CA ARG A 91 12.87 0.08 20.21
C ARG A 91 13.62 -0.76 19.18
N HIS A 92 14.09 -1.94 19.57
CA HIS A 92 14.80 -2.87 18.68
C HIS A 92 13.87 -3.81 17.91
N LEU A 93 12.56 -3.78 18.21
CA LEU A 93 11.57 -4.64 17.57
C LEU A 93 11.17 -4.05 16.21
N THR A 94 11.18 -4.91 15.20
CA THR A 94 10.46 -4.62 13.95
C THR A 94 8.96 -4.68 14.20
N GLN A 95 8.18 -4.01 13.35
CA GLN A 95 6.72 -4.02 13.47
C GLN A 95 6.13 -5.43 13.46
N LEU A 96 6.62 -6.34 12.60
CA LEU A 96 6.20 -7.74 12.58
C LEU A 96 6.44 -8.45 13.92
N LYS A 97 7.63 -8.26 14.53
CA LYS A 97 7.94 -8.83 15.85
C LYS A 97 7.08 -8.24 16.97
N ALA A 98 6.78 -6.95 16.88
CA ALA A 98 5.91 -6.25 17.82
C ALA A 98 4.48 -6.81 17.75
N ILE A 99 3.92 -6.94 16.54
CA ILE A 99 2.60 -7.56 16.30
C ILE A 99 2.56 -8.98 16.89
N LYS A 100 3.56 -9.81 16.63
CA LYS A 100 3.63 -11.18 17.17
C LYS A 100 3.62 -11.21 18.71
N LYS A 101 4.40 -10.34 19.35
CA LYS A 101 4.44 -10.23 20.82
C LYS A 101 3.12 -9.76 21.40
N TYR A 102 2.47 -8.79 20.74
CA TYR A 102 1.14 -8.29 21.10
C TYR A 102 0.08 -9.39 21.02
N LEU A 103 -0.01 -10.08 19.88
CA LEU A 103 -1.02 -11.12 19.62
C LEU A 103 -0.85 -12.36 20.52
N THR A 104 0.40 -12.70 20.87
CA THR A 104 0.68 -13.83 21.78
C THR A 104 0.55 -13.46 23.26
N GLY A 105 0.20 -12.21 23.60
CA GLY A 105 0.06 -11.74 24.97
C GLY A 105 1.37 -11.73 25.77
N LYS A 106 2.51 -11.83 25.09
CA LYS A 106 3.83 -11.92 25.73
C LYS A 106 4.35 -10.58 26.24
N GLU A 107 3.77 -9.47 25.79
CA GLU A 107 4.24 -8.12 26.11
C GLU A 107 3.05 -7.16 26.38
N PRO A 108 2.54 -7.10 27.63
CA PRO A 108 1.34 -6.31 27.94
C PRO A 108 1.56 -4.79 27.91
N LEU A 109 2.83 -4.33 27.99
CA LEU A 109 3.20 -2.92 27.90
C LEU A 109 3.26 -2.39 26.47
N LEU A 110 3.23 -3.28 25.46
CA LEU A 110 3.31 -2.89 24.07
C LEU A 110 1.95 -2.38 23.58
N GLN A 111 1.88 -1.07 23.31
CA GLN A 111 0.66 -0.43 22.81
C GLN A 111 0.55 -0.60 21.30
N CYS A 112 -0.49 -1.30 20.84
CA CYS A 112 -0.75 -1.51 19.41
C CYS A 112 -2.18 -1.15 19.02
N ASP A 113 -2.37 -0.81 17.75
CA ASP A 113 -3.69 -0.63 17.14
C ASP A 113 -4.27 -1.99 16.76
N LYS A 114 -5.25 -2.44 17.55
CA LYS A 114 -5.90 -3.73 17.36
C LYS A 114 -6.66 -3.81 16.03
N GLU A 115 -7.34 -2.73 15.61
CA GLU A 115 -8.14 -2.74 14.39
C GLU A 115 -7.22 -2.83 13.18
N LEU A 116 -6.15 -2.03 13.16
CA LEU A 116 -5.17 -2.06 12.07
C LEU A 116 -4.45 -3.40 11.98
N ILE A 117 -4.11 -4.02 13.12
CA ILE A 117 -3.51 -5.37 13.14
C ILE A 117 -4.49 -6.41 12.57
N GLN A 118 -5.78 -6.35 12.91
CA GLN A 118 -6.77 -7.25 12.34
C GLN A 118 -6.91 -7.05 10.83
N GLU A 119 -6.88 -5.81 10.36
CA GLU A 119 -6.95 -5.49 8.93
C GLU A 119 -5.71 -6.01 8.18
N VAL A 120 -4.49 -5.90 8.73
CA VAL A 120 -3.27 -6.41 8.05
C VAL A 120 -3.20 -7.94 8.05
N LEU A 121 -3.67 -8.60 9.11
CA LEU A 121 -3.79 -10.07 9.15
C LEU A 121 -4.79 -10.55 8.11
N PHE A 122 -5.93 -9.88 7.99
CA PHE A 122 -6.93 -10.19 6.97
C PHE A 122 -6.36 -10.02 5.56
N ASP A 123 -5.66 -8.91 5.29
CA ASP A 123 -5.01 -8.66 4.01
C ASP A 123 -3.98 -9.75 3.68
N ALA A 124 -3.22 -10.24 4.67
CA ALA A 124 -2.26 -11.33 4.49
C ALA A 124 -2.95 -12.62 4.02
N VAL A 125 -4.03 -13.02 4.68
CA VAL A 125 -4.78 -14.25 4.36
C VAL A 125 -5.48 -14.15 3.00
N VAL A 126 -6.16 -13.05 2.72
CA VAL A 126 -6.90 -12.87 1.46
C VAL A 126 -5.96 -12.85 0.25
N SER A 127 -4.74 -12.36 0.43
CA SER A 127 -3.73 -12.31 -0.62
C SER A 127 -2.86 -13.56 -0.72
N ALA A 128 -2.93 -14.50 0.23
CA ALA A 128 -2.12 -15.72 0.24
C ALA A 128 -2.24 -16.58 -1.03
N PRO A 129 -3.43 -16.76 -1.65
CA PRO A 129 -3.54 -17.56 -2.88
C PRO A 129 -2.71 -17.02 -4.08
N LEU A 130 -2.28 -15.76 -4.04
CA LEU A 130 -1.42 -15.20 -5.08
C LEU A 130 -0.03 -15.83 -5.13
N GLU A 131 0.47 -16.32 -3.98
CA GLU A 131 1.77 -16.97 -3.89
C GLU A 131 1.83 -18.21 -4.81
N ALA A 132 0.86 -19.12 -4.65
CA ALA A 132 0.75 -20.32 -5.48
C ALA A 132 0.51 -19.98 -6.96
N TYR A 133 -0.31 -18.97 -7.24
CA TYR A 133 -0.57 -18.51 -8.59
C TYR A 133 0.69 -17.98 -9.28
N TRP A 134 1.41 -17.05 -8.67
CA TRP A 134 2.64 -16.50 -9.23
C TRP A 134 3.75 -17.55 -9.33
N THR A 135 3.86 -18.46 -8.36
CA THR A 135 4.81 -19.57 -8.41
C THR A 135 4.52 -20.49 -9.60
N SER A 136 3.25 -20.83 -9.85
CA SER A 136 2.86 -21.64 -11.02
C SER A 136 3.21 -20.94 -12.35
N LEU A 137 3.07 -19.62 -12.42
CA LEU A 137 3.45 -18.83 -13.59
C LEU A 137 4.96 -18.77 -13.79
N ALA A 138 5.74 -18.68 -12.71
CA ALA A 138 7.20 -18.68 -12.75
C ALA A 138 7.73 -20.04 -13.23
N LEU A 139 7.14 -21.15 -12.77
CA LEU A 139 7.47 -22.48 -13.25
C LEU A 139 7.09 -22.67 -14.73
N ASN A 140 5.93 -22.20 -15.17
CA ASN A 140 5.51 -22.27 -16.58
C ASN A 140 6.42 -21.42 -17.50
N LYS A 141 6.97 -20.30 -17.02
CA LYS A 141 7.95 -19.50 -17.78
C LYS A 141 9.23 -20.29 -18.10
N SER A 142 9.60 -21.28 -17.29
CA SER A 142 10.71 -22.19 -17.63
C SER A 142 10.43 -23.04 -18.88
N GLU A 143 9.15 -23.23 -19.24
CA GLU A 143 8.71 -23.94 -20.44
C GLU A 143 8.46 -23.01 -21.65
N ASN A 144 8.17 -21.72 -21.42
CA ASN A 144 7.95 -20.70 -22.45
C ASN A 144 8.74 -19.42 -22.16
N SER A 145 9.84 -19.23 -22.89
CA SER A 145 10.82 -18.14 -22.72
C SER A 145 10.31 -16.73 -23.02
N ASP A 146 9.13 -16.58 -23.64
CA ASP A 146 8.66 -15.30 -24.21
C ASP A 146 7.89 -14.39 -23.22
N LYS A 147 7.98 -14.61 -21.90
CA LYS A 147 7.32 -13.76 -20.89
C LYS A 147 8.31 -12.81 -20.21
N ASP A 148 8.43 -11.59 -20.75
CA ASP A 148 9.26 -10.47 -20.28
C ASP A 148 8.84 -9.83 -18.94
N VAL A 149 8.32 -10.61 -17.99
CA VAL A 149 8.01 -10.13 -16.64
C VAL A 149 9.17 -10.46 -15.71
N GLU A 150 9.71 -9.43 -15.03
CA GLU A 150 10.77 -9.58 -14.02
C GLU A 150 10.19 -9.73 -12.61
N ILE A 151 9.18 -8.93 -12.26
CA ILE A 151 8.60 -8.84 -10.91
C ILE A 151 7.06 -8.78 -11.00
N ALA A 152 6.37 -9.51 -10.13
CA ALA A 152 4.98 -9.25 -9.74
C ALA A 152 4.94 -8.70 -8.32
N PHE A 153 3.97 -7.83 -8.06
CA PHE A 153 3.82 -7.21 -6.75
C PHE A 153 2.36 -6.90 -6.44
N LEU A 154 2.07 -6.82 -5.14
CA LEU A 154 0.81 -6.39 -4.56
C LEU A 154 1.12 -5.42 -3.44
N GLY A 155 0.35 -4.35 -3.29
CA GLY A 155 0.26 -3.67 -2.00
C GLY A 155 -1.16 -3.29 -1.64
N THR A 156 -1.47 -3.55 -0.37
CA THR A 156 -2.80 -3.40 0.22
C THR A 156 -2.81 -2.18 1.14
N ARG A 157 -3.98 -1.58 1.37
CA ARG A 157 -4.08 -0.30 2.08
C ARG A 157 -3.50 -0.28 3.49
N THR A 158 -3.30 -1.45 4.10
CA THR A 158 -2.83 -1.60 5.47
C THR A 158 -1.31 -1.57 5.58
N GLY A 159 -0.59 -1.35 4.48
CA GLY A 159 0.87 -1.35 4.45
C GLY A 159 1.48 -2.73 4.17
N LEU A 160 0.67 -3.75 3.89
CA LEU A 160 1.16 -5.06 3.45
C LEU A 160 1.54 -5.03 1.98
N THR A 161 2.71 -5.58 1.66
CA THR A 161 3.19 -5.79 0.30
C THR A 161 3.55 -7.26 0.08
N ARG A 162 3.23 -7.78 -1.11
CA ARG A 162 3.72 -9.08 -1.59
C ARG A 162 4.55 -8.89 -2.84
N VAL A 163 5.67 -9.60 -2.95
CA VAL A 163 6.56 -9.52 -4.12
C VAL A 163 7.00 -10.90 -4.57
N ASN A 164 6.90 -11.19 -5.85
CA ASN A 164 7.45 -12.40 -6.46
C ASN A 164 8.36 -12.06 -7.64
N LEU A 165 9.49 -12.75 -7.73
CA LEU A 165 10.51 -12.56 -8.76
C LEU A 165 10.42 -13.68 -9.80
N PHE A 166 10.33 -13.31 -11.07
CA PHE A 166 10.31 -14.24 -12.20
C PHE A 166 11.69 -14.40 -12.88
N VAL A 167 12.70 -13.73 -12.34
CA VAL A 167 14.11 -13.79 -12.76
C VAL A 167 14.97 -13.76 -11.50
N GLY A 168 16.21 -14.23 -11.60
CA GLY A 168 17.16 -14.18 -10.47
C GLY A 168 17.40 -12.73 -10.01
N PRO A 169 17.60 -12.46 -8.71
CA PRO A 169 17.84 -11.10 -8.20
C PRO A 169 18.99 -10.36 -8.89
N GLU A 170 20.02 -11.08 -9.33
CA GLU A 170 21.16 -10.55 -10.07
C GLU A 170 20.80 -10.07 -11.49
N GLN A 171 19.74 -10.64 -12.07
CA GLN A 171 19.26 -10.34 -13.42
C GLN A 171 18.23 -9.21 -13.45
N LEU A 172 17.82 -8.69 -12.28
CA LEU A 172 16.86 -7.59 -12.20
C LEU A 172 17.45 -6.31 -12.82
N THR A 173 16.72 -5.77 -13.79
CA THR A 173 17.09 -4.54 -14.49
C THR A 173 16.68 -3.30 -13.69
N TYR A 174 15.74 -3.43 -12.75
CA TYR A 174 15.29 -2.35 -11.87
C TYR A 174 15.41 -2.73 -10.39
N LYS A 175 16.62 -2.62 -9.85
CA LYS A 175 16.96 -3.01 -8.47
C LYS A 175 16.41 -2.05 -7.40
N ASP A 176 16.08 -0.82 -7.78
CA ASP A 176 15.62 0.21 -6.86
C ASP A 176 14.08 0.20 -6.68
N PHE A 177 13.36 -0.67 -7.39
CA PHE A 177 11.90 -0.77 -7.26
C PHE A 177 11.49 -1.28 -5.88
N LEU A 178 10.50 -0.62 -5.26
CA LEU A 178 10.01 -0.94 -3.91
C LEU A 178 11.08 -0.84 -2.81
N THR A 179 12.15 -0.09 -3.05
CA THR A 179 13.15 0.23 -2.03
C THR A 179 12.77 1.49 -1.25
N SER A 180 13.23 1.58 0.00
CA SER A 180 12.98 2.70 0.91
C SER A 180 13.65 4.03 0.49
N ASP A 181 14.62 3.99 -0.43
CA ASP A 181 15.32 5.18 -0.93
C ASP A 181 14.45 6.02 -1.89
N ASP A 182 13.37 5.46 -2.43
CA ASP A 182 12.41 6.21 -3.23
C ASP A 182 11.39 6.91 -2.34
N ARG A 183 11.56 8.23 -2.16
CA ARG A 183 10.61 9.07 -1.40
C ARG A 183 9.16 9.03 -1.94
N GLU A 184 8.96 8.65 -3.20
CA GLU A 184 7.62 8.47 -3.78
C GLU A 184 7.02 7.08 -3.50
N SER A 185 7.82 6.21 -2.88
CA SER A 185 7.47 4.88 -2.37
C SER A 185 7.28 4.84 -0.86
N ILE A 186 7.34 5.98 -0.16
CA ILE A 186 6.94 6.07 1.26
C ILE A 186 5.54 5.48 1.39
N TYR A 187 5.40 4.57 2.36
CA TYR A 187 4.15 3.87 2.59
C TYR A 187 3.75 3.94 4.06
N ASN A 188 2.84 4.85 4.38
CA ASN A 188 2.24 5.02 5.71
C ASN A 188 0.77 5.45 5.61
N ALA A 189 0.10 5.60 6.75
CA ALA A 189 -1.33 5.93 6.82
C ALA A 189 -1.71 7.23 6.09
N ASP A 190 -0.79 8.20 6.00
CA ASP A 190 -1.00 9.50 5.37
C ASP A 190 -0.41 9.61 3.96
N HIS A 191 0.42 8.65 3.56
CA HIS A 191 1.14 8.65 2.30
C HIS A 191 1.20 7.25 1.69
N PHE A 192 0.39 7.06 0.64
CA PHE A 192 0.47 5.88 -0.22
C PHE A 192 1.52 6.08 -1.33
N PRO A 193 2.23 5.01 -1.74
CA PRO A 193 3.15 5.04 -2.87
C PRO A 193 2.50 5.59 -4.14
N LEU A 194 3.30 6.23 -5.00
CA LEU A 194 2.77 6.85 -6.22
C LEU A 194 2.09 5.84 -7.14
N TRP A 195 2.66 4.65 -7.32
CA TRP A 195 2.06 3.59 -8.16
C TRP A 195 0.69 3.15 -7.63
N TYR A 196 0.50 3.15 -6.30
CA TYR A 196 -0.76 2.82 -5.64
C TYR A 196 -1.78 3.94 -5.87
N ARG A 197 -1.41 5.19 -5.58
CA ARG A 197 -2.29 6.36 -5.78
C ARG A 197 -2.72 6.48 -7.23
N ARG A 198 -1.80 6.33 -8.19
CA ARG A 198 -2.13 6.43 -9.62
C ARG A 198 -3.09 5.34 -10.07
N ALA A 199 -2.87 4.10 -9.65
CA ALA A 199 -3.75 2.98 -9.97
C ALA A 199 -5.15 3.20 -9.35
N ALA A 200 -5.22 3.66 -8.11
CA ALA A 200 -6.47 3.86 -7.39
C ALA A 200 -7.40 4.92 -7.99
N GLU A 201 -6.85 5.93 -8.65
CA GLU A 201 -7.67 6.95 -9.33
C GLU A 201 -8.15 6.51 -10.74
N GLN A 202 -7.74 5.33 -11.22
CA GLN A 202 -8.22 4.80 -12.51
C GLN A 202 -9.49 3.97 -12.38
N ILE A 203 -10.17 3.80 -13.51
CA ILE A 203 -11.33 2.92 -13.65
C ILE A 203 -10.88 1.46 -13.52
N PRO A 204 -11.64 0.59 -12.82
CA PRO A 204 -11.37 -0.84 -12.74
C PRO A 204 -11.08 -1.48 -14.09
N GLY A 205 -10.09 -2.37 -14.14
CA GLY A 205 -9.65 -3.03 -15.36
C GLY A 205 -8.70 -2.20 -16.23
N SER A 206 -8.41 -0.95 -15.86
CA SER A 206 -7.42 -0.11 -16.54
C SER A 206 -6.04 -0.28 -15.91
N PHE A 207 -5.00 -0.27 -16.74
CA PHE A 207 -3.60 -0.32 -16.28
C PHE A 207 -2.94 1.05 -16.38
N VAL A 208 -2.20 1.43 -15.34
CA VAL A 208 -1.31 2.59 -15.34
C VAL A 208 0.11 2.10 -15.60
N TYR A 209 0.69 2.56 -16.71
CA TYR A 209 2.09 2.33 -17.01
C TYR A 209 2.95 3.47 -16.46
N SER A 210 4.01 3.11 -15.73
CA SER A 210 4.97 4.00 -15.12
C SER A 210 6.35 3.72 -15.69
N ILE A 211 6.89 4.72 -16.39
CA ILE A 211 8.22 4.66 -16.99
C ILE A 211 9.18 5.39 -16.03
N PRO A 212 10.27 4.75 -15.55
CA PRO A 212 11.23 5.41 -14.69
C PRO A 212 11.92 6.56 -15.44
N PHE A 213 12.05 7.72 -14.80
CA PHE A 213 12.78 8.84 -15.38
C PHE A 213 14.28 8.71 -15.11
N SER A 214 15.04 8.14 -16.05
CA SER A 214 16.51 8.23 -15.99
C SER A 214 16.95 9.63 -16.41
N THR A 215 17.60 10.38 -15.51
CA THR A 215 18.30 11.64 -15.84
C THR A 215 19.82 11.50 -15.76
N GLY A 216 20.35 10.27 -15.61
CA GLY A 216 21.78 10.00 -15.56
C GLY A 216 22.19 8.96 -16.61
N SER A 217 23.19 9.29 -17.41
CA SER A 217 23.94 8.32 -18.22
C SER A 217 24.65 7.35 -17.29
N VAL A 218 24.20 6.09 -17.23
CA VAL A 218 25.05 4.88 -17.26
C VAL A 218 24.18 3.60 -17.22
N ASN A 219 22.98 3.59 -16.63
CA ASN A 219 22.08 2.43 -16.70
C ASN A 219 20.63 2.89 -16.96
N ARG A 220 20.22 2.92 -18.23
CA ARG A 220 18.81 3.12 -18.59
C ARG A 220 18.05 1.84 -18.27
N SER A 221 17.44 1.77 -17.08
CA SER A 221 16.43 0.74 -16.83
C SER A 221 15.26 0.98 -17.79
N THR A 222 15.06 0.07 -18.73
CA THR A 222 13.95 0.10 -19.70
C THR A 222 12.69 -0.57 -19.15
N VAL A 223 12.69 -0.93 -17.86
CA VAL A 223 11.58 -1.62 -17.20
C VAL A 223 10.41 -0.65 -17.07
N VAL A 224 9.23 -1.12 -17.47
CA VAL A 224 7.97 -0.39 -17.29
C VAL A 224 7.15 -1.11 -16.24
N THR A 225 6.82 -0.41 -15.17
CA THR A 225 5.88 -0.92 -14.16
C THR A 225 4.47 -0.68 -14.66
N ALA A 226 3.63 -1.72 -14.66
CA ALA A 226 2.18 -1.53 -14.79
C ALA A 226 1.54 -1.78 -13.43
N SER A 227 0.61 -0.92 -13.02
CA SER A 227 -0.21 -1.10 -11.82
C SER A 227 -1.67 -0.95 -12.17
N THR A 228 -2.51 -1.81 -11.59
CA THR A 228 -3.97 -1.71 -11.71
C THR A 228 -4.61 -1.79 -10.34
N ALA A 229 -5.73 -1.10 -10.17
CA ALA A 229 -6.55 -1.19 -8.97
C ALA A 229 -7.46 -2.43 -9.04
N ILE A 230 -7.29 -3.35 -8.09
CA ILE A 230 -8.22 -4.44 -7.83
C ILE A 230 -9.40 -3.85 -7.08
N GLN A 231 -10.58 -3.92 -7.70
CA GLN A 231 -11.85 -3.54 -7.10
C GLN A 231 -12.78 -4.74 -7.14
N LEU A 232 -13.36 -5.11 -6.00
CA LEU A 232 -14.42 -6.10 -5.94
C LEU A 232 -15.71 -5.47 -6.49
N LEU A 233 -16.22 -6.05 -7.57
CA LEU A 233 -17.51 -5.69 -8.15
C LEU A 233 -18.61 -6.22 -7.24
N ASP A 234 -18.98 -5.41 -6.26
CA ASP A 234 -20.34 -5.40 -5.75
C ASP A 234 -20.93 -4.03 -6.12
N ASP A 235 -22.25 -3.92 -6.28
CA ASP A 235 -22.97 -2.64 -6.54
C ASP A 235 -22.73 -1.59 -5.43
N ARG A 236 -21.87 -1.92 -4.47
CA ARG A 236 -21.30 -1.13 -3.40
C ARG A 236 -19.77 -1.07 -3.56
N LYS A 237 -19.30 -0.05 -4.28
CA LYS A 237 -18.17 0.80 -3.87
C LYS A 237 -16.97 0.08 -3.21
N SER A 238 -15.93 -0.18 -4.00
CA SER A 238 -14.78 -0.99 -3.61
C SER A 238 -13.58 -0.18 -3.09
N PRO A 239 -12.79 -0.71 -2.13
CA PRO A 239 -11.42 -0.30 -1.92
C PRO A 239 -10.51 -0.76 -3.06
N VAL A 240 -9.31 -0.21 -3.07
CA VAL A 240 -8.29 -0.48 -4.07
C VAL A 240 -7.12 -1.23 -3.46
N VAL A 241 -6.70 -2.29 -4.15
CA VAL A 241 -5.37 -2.89 -4.00
C VAL A 241 -4.64 -2.65 -5.32
N ALA A 242 -3.35 -2.34 -5.31
CA ALA A 242 -2.62 -2.11 -6.56
C ALA A 242 -1.52 -3.15 -6.77
N GLY A 243 -1.46 -3.73 -7.96
CA GLY A 243 -0.50 -4.77 -8.30
C GLY A 243 -0.55 -5.23 -9.76
N LYS A 244 0.42 -6.03 -10.17
CA LYS A 244 0.48 -6.78 -11.45
C LYS A 244 1.04 -8.16 -11.18
#